data_AF-A0A6C1PJN0-F1
#
_entry.id   AF-A0A6C1PJN0-F1
#
_cell.length_a   1.000
_cell.length_b   1.000
_cell.length_c   1.000
_cell.angle_alpha   90.00
_cell.angle_beta   90.00
_cell.angle_gamma   90.00
#
_symmetry.space_group_name_H-M   'P 1'
#
loop_
_entity.id
_entity.type
_entity.pdbx_description
1 polymer ?
#
loop_
_entity_poly.entity_id
_entity_poly.type
_entity_poly.pdbx_seq_one_letter_code
_entity_poly.pdbx_strand_id
1 'polypeptide(L)' 'VDPNGPWESNWTLGSARANAVLRYLVDYGVREPQFQLMSRGEHSPIVSNETAEGRAYNRRVDVIILTEGAL' A
#
# COMPACT_ATOMS: atom_id res chain seq x y z
N VAL A 1 -7.61 5.94 9.60
CA VAL A 1 -6.52 6.84 10.02
C VAL A 1 -6.75 7.26 11.47
N ASP A 2 -5.70 7.42 12.27
CA ASP A 2 -5.82 7.93 13.65
C ASP A 2 -5.93 9.46 13.59
N PRO A 3 -6.98 10.10 14.15
CA PRO A 3 -7.12 11.55 14.19
C PRO A 3 -5.95 12.28 14.86
N ASN A 4 -5.22 11.61 15.76
CA ASN A 4 -4.02 12.14 16.42
C ASN A 4 -2.73 11.63 15.78
N GLY A 5 -2.85 10.80 14.74
CA GLY A 5 -1.72 10.24 14.01
C GLY A 5 -1.11 11.21 13.01
N PRO A 6 0.08 10.91 12.49
CA PRO A 6 0.81 11.81 11.59
C PRO A 6 0.26 11.83 10.15
N TRP A 7 -0.81 11.11 9.85
CA TRP A 7 -1.35 10.96 8.51
C TRP A 7 -2.73 11.58 8.43
N GLU A 8 -2.97 12.41 7.43
CA GLU A 8 -4.26 13.10 7.27
C GLU A 8 -5.36 12.19 6.72
N SER A 9 -4.99 11.15 5.97
CA SER A 9 -5.95 10.25 5.33
C SER A 9 -5.40 8.83 5.16
N ASN A 10 -6.30 7.86 4.95
CA ASN A 10 -5.90 6.51 4.57
C ASN A 10 -5.21 6.49 3.19
N TRP A 11 -5.45 7.47 2.33
CA TRP A 11 -4.71 7.65 1.08
C TRP A 11 -3.23 7.91 1.35
N THR A 12 -2.92 8.96 2.12
CA THR A 12 -1.55 9.34 2.48
C THR A 12 -0.83 8.23 3.25
N LEU A 13 -1.51 7.61 4.22
CA LEU A 13 -0.97 6.47 4.98
C LEU A 13 -0.66 5.28 4.06
N GLY A 14 -1.56 4.95 3.12
CA GLY A 14 -1.33 3.86 2.17
C GLY A 14 -0.15 4.14 1.24
N SER A 15 -0.01 5.37 0.74
CA SER A 15 1.12 5.77 -0.10
C SER A 15 2.44 5.69 0.66
N ALA A 16 2.46 6.12 1.92
CA ALA A 16 3.64 6.01 2.77
C ALA A 16 4.05 4.56 3.02
N ARG A 17 3.08 3.65 3.23
CA ARG A 17 3.34 2.21 3.37
C ARG A 17 3.90 1.60 2.08
N ALA A 18 3.30 1.91 0.93
CA ALA A 18 3.80 1.44 -0.36
C ALA A 18 5.24 1.92 -0.61
N ASN A 19 5.52 3.19 -0.31
CA ASN A 19 6.87 3.74 -0.42
C ASN A 19 7.86 3.06 0.53
N ALA A 20 7.46 2.73 1.77
CA ALA A 20 8.31 2.00 2.69
C ALA A 20 8.69 0.60 2.17
N VAL A 21 7.74 -0.09 1.53
CA VAL A 21 8.01 -1.39 0.86
C VAL A 21 8.96 -1.20 -0.32
N LEU A 22 8.77 -0.18 -1.15
CA LEU A 22 9.69 0.12 -2.26
C LEU A 22 11.11 0.35 -1.76
N ARG A 23 11.29 1.21 -0.74
CA ARG A 23 12.61 1.48 -0.15
C ARG A 23 13.27 0.20 0.36
N TYR A 24 12.51 -0.64 1.06
CA TYR A 24 13.00 -1.94 1.50
C TYR A 24 13.45 -2.80 0.31
N LEU A 25 12.67 -2.88 -0.78
CA LEU A 25 13.08 -3.66 -1.95
C LEU A 25 14.32 -3.08 -2.64
N VAL A 26 14.46 -1.74 -2.68
CA VAL A 26 15.65 -1.06 -3.24
C VAL A 26 16.90 -1.46 -2.46
N ASP A 27 16.81 -1.63 -1.14
CA ASP A 27 17.92 -2.14 -0.33
C ASP A 27 18.33 -3.58 -0.71
N TYR A 28 17.44 -4.35 -1.34
CA TYR A 28 17.72 -5.68 -1.93
C TYR A 28 18.12 -5.63 -3.42
N GLY A 29 18.36 -4.44 -3.98
CA GLY A 29 18.94 -4.27 -5.31
C GLY A 29 17.95 -4.15 -6.46
N VAL A 30 16.64 -3.98 -6.19
CA VAL A 30 15.70 -3.60 -7.26
C VAL A 30 15.91 -2.14 -7.65
N ARG A 31 15.67 -1.80 -8.91
CA ARG A 31 15.81 -0.41 -9.38
C ARG A 31 14.50 0.35 -9.17
N GLU A 32 14.55 1.41 -8.39
CA GLU A 32 13.40 2.28 -8.08
C GLU A 32 12.59 2.73 -9.32
N PRO A 33 13.21 3.11 -10.46
CA PRO A 33 12.47 3.56 -11.65
C PRO A 33 11.57 2.49 -12.29
N GLN A 34 11.69 1.22 -11.89
CA GLN A 34 10.83 0.13 -12.37
C GLN A 34 9.50 0.03 -11.62
N PHE A 35 9.30 0.83 -10.57
CA PHE A 35 8.12 0.75 -9.71
C PHE A 35 7.17 1.92 -9.91
N GLN A 36 5.89 1.63 -9.78
CA GLN A 36 4.83 2.62 -9.62
C GLN A 36 4.17 2.39 -8.26
N LEU A 37 3.92 3.49 -7.54
CA LEU A 37 3.27 3.44 -6.24
C LEU A 37 1.85 4.00 -6.35
N MET A 38 0.89 3.28 -5.77
CA MET A 38 -0.50 3.72 -5.69
C MET A 38 -1.06 3.33 -4.32
N SER A 39 -1.87 4.22 -3.75
CA SER A 39 -2.75 3.91 -2.63
C SER A 39 -4.19 3.82 -3.13
N ARG A 40 -5.05 3.03 -2.48
CA ARG A 40 -6.50 3.02 -2.72
C ARG A 40 -7.31 3.56 -1.53
N GLY A 41 -6.61 4.07 -0.51
CA GLY A 41 -7.22 4.50 0.74
C GLY A 41 -8.11 3.41 1.33
N GLU A 42 -9.32 3.80 1.75
CA GLU A 42 -10.34 2.92 2.32
C GLU A 42 -11.39 2.43 1.31
N HIS A 43 -11.30 2.84 0.05
CA HIS A 43 -12.36 2.66 -0.95
C HIS A 43 -12.33 1.29 -1.64
N SER A 44 -11.31 0.47 -1.39
CA SER A 44 -11.17 -0.86 -2.00
C SER A 44 -10.84 -1.92 -0.93
N PRO A 45 -11.77 -2.17 0.02
CA PRO A 45 -11.60 -3.24 1.01
C PRO A 45 -11.76 -4.61 0.33
N ILE A 46 -11.00 -5.63 0.79
CA ILE A 46 -11.22 -7.02 0.36
C ILE A 46 -12.31 -7.66 1.23
N VAL A 47 -12.34 -7.32 2.52
CA VAL A 47 -13.31 -7.83 3.50
C VAL A 47 -14.00 -6.70 4.26
N SER A 48 -15.09 -6.98 4.97
CA SER A 48 -15.76 -5.96 5.80
C SER A 48 -14.80 -5.31 6.82
N ASN A 49 -14.95 -4.00 7.05
CA ASN A 49 -14.20 -3.24 8.06
C ASN A 49 -14.88 -3.23 9.44
N GLU A 50 -15.99 -3.96 9.62
CA GLU A 50 -16.76 -3.99 10.86
C GLU A 50 -15.98 -4.65 12.01
N THR A 51 -15.23 -5.71 11.73
CA THR A 51 -14.43 -6.42 12.74
C THR A 51 -12.98 -5.93 12.80
N ALA A 52 -12.33 -6.13 13.93
CA ALA A 52 -10.92 -5.76 14.10
C ALA A 52 -10.01 -6.57 13.17
N GLU A 53 -10.36 -7.84 12.99
CA GLU A 53 -9.72 -8.80 12.11
C GLU A 53 -9.85 -8.37 10.64
N GLY A 54 -11.06 -7.97 10.21
CA GLY A 54 -11.29 -7.48 8.86
C GLY A 54 -10.52 -6.20 8.55
N ARG A 55 -10.48 -5.25 9.50
CA ARG A 55 -9.62 -4.06 9.39
C ARG A 55 -8.14 -4.42 9.32
N ALA A 56 -7.68 -5.42 10.08
CA ALA A 56 -6.30 -5.87 10.04
C ALA A 56 -5.96 -6.48 8.67
N TYR A 57 -6.85 -7.31 8.13
CA TYR A 57 -6.70 -7.91 6.81
C TYR A 57 -6.64 -6.86 5.69
N ASN A 58 -7.47 -5.82 5.77
CA ASN A 58 -7.46 -4.73 4.79
C ASN A 58 -6.23 -3.81 4.88
N ARG A 59 -5.48 -3.82 6.00
CA ARG A 59 -4.21 -3.07 6.14
C ARG A 59 -3.06 -3.83 5.48
N ARG A 60 -2.96 -3.75 4.16
CA ARG A 60 -1.96 -4.47 3.36
C ARG A 60 -1.29 -3.59 2.30
N VAL A 61 -0.24 -4.11 1.67
CA VAL A 61 0.38 -3.60 0.45
C VAL A 61 0.40 -4.74 -0.56
N ASP A 62 -0.20 -4.53 -1.73
CA ASP A 62 -0.20 -5.51 -2.82
C ASP A 62 0.96 -5.19 -3.77
N VAL A 63 1.79 -6.19 -4.11
CA VAL A 63 2.89 -6.05 -5.07
C VAL A 63 2.52 -6.79 -6.35
N ILE A 64 2.37 -6.06 -7.44
CA ILE A 64 1.99 -6.59 -8.75
C ILE A 64 3.22 -6.57 -9.65
N ILE A 65 3.61 -7.74 -10.16
CA ILE A 65 4.73 -7.87 -11.10
C ILE A 65 4.15 -7.85 -12.52
N LEU A 66 4.51 -6.83 -13.28
CA LEU A 66 4.13 -6.69 -14.68
C LEU A 66 5.22 -7.28 -15.58
N THR A 67 4.84 -8.10 -16.54
CA THR A 67 5.72 -8.57 -17.61
C THR A 67 5.48 -7.73 -18.87
N GLU A 68 6.48 -7.62 -19.75
CA GLU A 68 6.28 -6.99 -21.06
C GLU A 68 5.06 -7.60 -21.78
N GLY A 69 4.18 -6.73 -22.30
CA GLY A 69 2.94 -7.12 -22.99
C GLY A 69 1.70 -7.34 -22.11
N ALA A 70 1.79 -7.11 -20.78
CA ALA A 70 0.66 -7.27 -19.86
C ALA A 70 -0.24 -6.01 -19.71
N LEU A 71 -0.06 -4.99 -20.56
CA LEU A 71 -0.89 -3.78 -20.61
C LEU A 71 -1.43 -3.56 -22.02
#